data_AF-A0A937KD58-F1
#
_entry.id   AF-A0A937KD58-F1
#
_cell.length_a   1.000
_cell.length_b   1.000
_cell.length_c   1.000
_cell.angle_alpha   90.00
_cell.angle_beta   90.00
_cell.angle_gamma   90.00
#
_symmetry.space_group_name_H-M   'P 1'
#
loop_
_entity.id
_entity.type
_entity.pdbx_description
1 polymer ?
#
loop_
_entity_poly.entity_id
_entity_poly.type
_entity_poly.pdbx_seq_one_letter_code
_entity_poly.pdbx_strand_id
1 'polypeptide(L)'
;MSGKNKKDYKSDLQKFTYEALRKEIEFRREKAWRIFSWVSTILLSVMGGIIAIKSSSSWNLTCFHAALLTGAILVLSNFSHLWIHRNLEIEDNALNKIEPLEVFFKIREPNEKDAKRPMFGYHATIILLTIATLITIWVVPFT
;
A
#
# COMPACT_ATOMS: atom_id res chain seq x y z
N MET A 1 41.05 -18.25 26.62
CA MET A 1 40.08 -17.17 26.92
C MET A 1 39.44 -16.48 25.70
N SER A 2 39.72 -16.88 24.44
CA SER A 2 39.24 -16.15 23.24
C SER A 2 37.83 -16.56 22.72
N GLY A 3 37.29 -17.72 23.12
CA GLY A 3 36.06 -18.28 22.54
C GLY A 3 34.73 -17.69 23.05
N LYS A 4 34.67 -17.20 24.29
CA LYS A 4 33.44 -16.62 24.88
C LYS A 4 33.01 -15.34 24.16
N ASN A 5 33.97 -14.47 23.88
CA ASN A 5 33.73 -13.16 23.23
C ASN A 5 33.17 -13.27 21.80
N LYS A 6 33.52 -14.33 21.06
CA LYS A 6 33.03 -14.54 19.68
C LYS A 6 31.57 -14.98 19.64
N LYS A 7 31.10 -15.73 20.65
CA LYS A 7 29.72 -16.23 20.70
C LYS A 7 28.75 -15.09 21.02
N ASP A 8 29.14 -14.23 21.96
CA ASP A 8 28.34 -13.07 22.37
C ASP A 8 28.20 -12.07 21.20
N TYR A 9 29.31 -11.76 20.51
CA TYR A 9 29.27 -10.90 19.32
C TYR A 9 28.35 -11.41 18.21
N LYS A 10 28.35 -12.72 17.94
CA LYS A 10 27.50 -13.31 16.90
C LYS A 10 26.01 -13.20 17.27
N SER A 11 25.69 -13.41 18.54
CA SER A 11 24.32 -13.28 19.06
C SER A 11 23.82 -11.83 18.96
N ASP A 12 24.65 -10.87 19.33
CA ASP A 12 24.31 -9.44 19.26
C ASP A 12 24.08 -8.98 17.81
N LEU A 13 24.92 -9.44 16.89
CA LEU A 13 24.76 -9.16 15.46
C LEU A 13 23.45 -9.74 14.91
N GLN A 14 23.08 -10.96 15.31
CA GLN A 14 21.81 -11.59 14.91
C GLN A 14 20.61 -10.82 15.45
N LYS A 15 20.68 -10.36 16.71
CA LYS A 15 19.63 -9.54 17.31
C LYS A 15 19.48 -8.19 16.60
N PHE A 16 20.59 -7.51 16.32
CA PHE A 16 20.57 -6.26 15.56
C PHE A 16 19.99 -6.44 14.15
N THR A 17 20.37 -7.52 13.47
CA THR A 17 19.85 -7.85 12.14
C THR A 17 18.34 -8.12 12.18
N TYR A 18 17.87 -8.85 13.19
CA TYR A 18 16.45 -9.11 13.42
C TYR A 18 15.67 -7.81 13.65
N GLU A 19 16.15 -6.93 14.55
CA GLU A 19 15.49 -5.64 14.82
C GLU A 19 15.47 -4.73 13.58
N ALA A 20 16.55 -4.72 12.80
CA ALA A 20 16.62 -3.96 11.55
C ALA A 20 15.61 -4.48 10.52
N LEU A 21 15.53 -5.80 10.30
CA LEU A 21 14.57 -6.41 9.38
C LEU A 21 13.12 -6.18 9.82
N ARG A 22 12.85 -6.28 11.13
CA ARG A 22 11.51 -6.04 11.68
C ARG A 22 11.07 -4.59 11.45
N LYS A 23 11.95 -3.63 11.72
CA LYS A 23 11.69 -2.20 11.44
C LYS A 23 11.48 -1.94 9.95
N GLU A 24 12.27 -2.59 9.09
CA GLU A 24 12.11 -2.47 7.64
C GLU A 24 10.73 -2.97 7.18
N ILE A 25 10.28 -4.13 7.68
CA ILE A 25 8.94 -4.67 7.38
C ILE A 25 7.85 -3.69 7.80
N GLU A 26 7.90 -3.20 9.04
CA GLU A 26 6.94 -2.23 9.58
C GLU A 26 6.91 -0.94 8.73
N PHE A 27 8.08 -0.41 8.39
CA PHE A 27 8.22 0.77 7.55
C PHE A 27 7.60 0.59 6.16
N ARG A 28 7.80 -0.57 5.51
CA ARG A 28 7.21 -0.86 4.19
C ARG A 28 5.69 -0.95 4.27
N ARG A 29 5.18 -1.59 5.31
CA ARG A 29 3.74 -1.76 5.55
C ARG A 29 3.07 -0.41 5.80
N GLU A 30 3.67 0.44 6.63
CA GLU A 30 3.21 1.81 6.88
C GLU A 30 3.22 2.65 5.60
N LYS A 31 4.28 2.55 4.80
CA LYS A 31 4.41 3.27 3.53
C LYS A 31 3.34 2.86 2.51
N ALA A 32 3.07 1.56 2.38
CA ALA A 32 2.01 1.06 1.51
C ALA A 32 0.63 1.54 1.98
N TRP A 33 0.36 1.46 3.29
CA TRP A 33 -0.88 1.95 3.88
C TRP A 33 -1.07 3.46 3.69
N ARG A 34 -0.02 4.26 3.86
CA ARG A 34 -0.08 5.72 3.69
C ARG A 34 -0.46 6.10 2.25
N ILE A 35 0.12 5.42 1.26
CA ILE A 35 -0.18 5.65 -0.16
C ILE A 35 -1.61 5.24 -0.47
N PHE A 36 -2.04 4.07 0.00
CA PHE A 36 -3.41 3.63 -0.14
C PHE A 36 -4.40 4.65 0.45
N SER A 37 -4.14 5.13 1.66
CA SER A 37 -4.96 6.12 2.36
C SER A 37 -5.05 7.42 1.54
N TRP A 38 -3.92 7.97 1.12
CA TRP A 38 -3.87 9.20 0.34
C TRP A 38 -4.63 9.09 -0.99
N VAL A 39 -4.39 8.02 -1.74
CA VAL A 39 -5.04 7.80 -3.03
C VAL A 39 -6.55 7.63 -2.86
N SER A 40 -6.98 6.87 -1.85
CA SER A 40 -8.41 6.69 -1.56
C SER A 40 -9.08 8.01 -1.18
N THR A 41 -8.44 8.83 -0.34
CA THR A 41 -8.94 10.16 0.03
C THR A 41 -9.05 11.08 -1.18
N ILE A 42 -8.05 11.09 -2.06
CA ILE A 42 -8.08 11.91 -3.28
C ILE A 42 -9.23 11.47 -4.19
N LEU A 43 -9.39 10.16 -4.45
CA LEU A 43 -10.46 9.63 -5.29
C LEU A 43 -11.85 9.98 -4.74
N LEU A 44 -12.07 9.77 -3.44
CA LEU A 44 -13.31 10.14 -2.77
C LEU A 44 -13.57 11.65 -2.81
N SER A 45 -12.53 12.47 -2.63
CA SER A 45 -12.67 13.94 -2.68
C SER A 45 -13.00 14.41 -4.09
N VAL A 46 -12.40 13.80 -5.12
CA VAL A 46 -12.70 14.08 -6.53
C VAL A 46 -14.13 13.68 -6.85
N MET A 47 -14.56 12.48 -6.42
CA MET A 47 -15.96 12.05 -6.56
C MET A 47 -16.93 13.05 -5.91
N GLY A 48 -16.72 13.38 -4.64
CA GLY A 48 -17.57 14.31 -3.90
C GLY A 48 -17.57 15.72 -4.50
N GLY A 49 -16.40 16.20 -4.94
CA GLY A 49 -16.25 17.49 -5.60
C GLY A 49 -17.01 17.57 -6.92
N ILE A 50 -16.94 16.52 -7.76
CA ILE A 50 -17.71 16.47 -9.01
C ILE A 50 -19.21 16.46 -8.73
N ILE A 51 -19.66 15.66 -7.76
CA ILE A 51 -21.07 15.60 -7.38
C ILE A 51 -21.55 16.98 -6.90
N ALA A 52 -20.79 17.64 -6.02
CA ALA A 52 -21.14 18.95 -5.49
C ALA A 52 -21.16 20.06 -6.56
N ILE A 53 -20.20 20.06 -7.49
CA ILE A 53 -20.18 21.01 -8.62
C ILE A 53 -21.38 20.79 -9.52
N LYS A 54 -21.70 19.53 -9.84
CA LYS A 54 -22.85 19.16 -10.68
C LYS A 54 -24.18 19.49 -10.02
N SER A 55 -24.30 19.38 -8.69
CA SER A 55 -25.57 19.64 -7.98
C SER A 55 -25.86 21.13 -7.75
N SER A 56 -24.84 21.98 -7.74
CA SER A 56 -24.97 23.40 -7.34
C SER A 56 -24.86 24.39 -8.50
N SER A 57 -24.38 23.98 -9.67
CA SER A 57 -24.06 24.91 -10.75
C SER A 57 -24.73 24.51 -12.08
N SER A 58 -25.06 25.51 -12.89
CA SER A 58 -25.35 25.34 -14.32
C SER A 58 -24.08 25.05 -15.15
N TRP A 59 -22.95 24.83 -14.48
CA TRP A 59 -21.65 24.63 -15.08
C TRP A 59 -21.48 23.17 -15.48
N ASN A 60 -21.49 22.93 -16.78
CA ASN A 60 -21.25 21.60 -17.33
C ASN A 60 -19.75 21.37 -17.48
N LEU A 61 -19.27 20.26 -16.92
CA LEU A 61 -17.91 19.80 -17.11
C LEU A 61 -17.70 19.54 -18.61
N THR A 62 -16.90 20.37 -19.28
CA THR A 62 -16.64 20.17 -20.70
C THR A 62 -15.90 18.84 -20.91
N CYS A 63 -16.10 18.22 -22.08
CA CYS A 63 -15.47 16.94 -22.41
C CYS A 63 -13.94 16.96 -22.21
N PHE A 64 -13.31 18.11 -22.48
CA PHE A 64 -11.88 18.30 -22.24
C PHE A 64 -11.48 18.19 -20.75
N HIS A 65 -12.21 18.85 -19.84
CA HIS A 65 -11.95 18.74 -18.40
C HIS A 65 -12.18 17.31 -17.90
N ALA A 66 -13.22 16.63 -18.40
CA ALA A 66 -13.51 15.24 -18.04
C ALA A 66 -12.41 14.28 -18.52
N ALA A 67 -11.90 14.48 -19.74
CA ALA A 67 -10.79 13.70 -20.28
C ALA A 67 -9.49 13.93 -19.49
N LEU A 68 -9.17 15.18 -19.15
CA LEU A 68 -8.00 15.53 -18.34
C LEU A 68 -8.07 14.87 -16.96
N LEU A 69 -9.21 14.98 -16.28
CA LEU A 69 -9.42 14.39 -14.97
C LEU A 69 -9.33 12.85 -15.01
N THR A 70 -9.91 12.24 -16.05
CA THR A 70 -9.80 10.79 -16.31
C THR A 70 -8.33 10.37 -16.44
N GLY A 71 -7.55 11.10 -17.25
CA GLY A 71 -6.10 10.84 -17.39
C GLY A 71 -5.36 10.93 -16.06
N ALA A 72 -5.63 11.98 -15.27
CA ALA A 72 -5.02 12.16 -13.96
C ALA A 72 -5.34 11.00 -12.99
N ILE A 73 -6.61 10.55 -12.95
CA ILE A 73 -7.04 9.42 -12.13
C ILE A 73 -6.34 8.13 -12.54
N LEU A 74 -6.25 7.85 -13.85
CA LEU A 74 -5.56 6.65 -14.34
C LEU A 74 -4.08 6.65 -13.98
N VAL A 75 -3.40 7.78 -14.12
CA VAL A 75 -1.99 7.93 -13.71
C VAL A 75 -1.84 7.71 -12.20
N LEU A 76 -2.69 8.33 -11.39
CA LEU A 76 -2.66 8.20 -9.93
C LEU A 76 -2.89 6.76 -9.49
N SER A 77 -3.90 6.09 -10.05
CA SER A 77 -4.24 4.70 -9.71
C SER A 77 -3.15 3.74 -10.14
N ASN A 78 -2.59 3.88 -11.35
CA ASN A 78 -1.50 3.03 -11.83
C ASN A 78 -0.22 3.22 -10.98
N PHE A 79 0.14 4.47 -10.68
CA PHE A 79 1.25 4.77 -9.80
C PHE A 79 1.08 4.14 -8.41
N SER A 80 -0.12 4.24 -7.83
CA SER A 80 -0.46 3.60 -6.55
C SER A 80 -0.29 2.09 -6.60
N HIS A 81 -0.80 1.44 -7.65
CA HIS A 81 -0.66 0.00 -7.87
C HIS A 81 0.80 -0.44 -7.91
N LEU A 82 1.61 0.20 -8.76
CA LEU A 82 3.02 -0.13 -8.90
C LEU A 82 3.79 0.06 -7.59
N TRP A 83 3.49 1.15 -6.87
CA TRP A 83 4.20 1.47 -5.65
C TRP A 83 3.84 0.52 -4.50
N ILE A 84 2.55 0.21 -4.32
CA ILE A 84 2.09 -0.76 -3.33
C ILE A 84 2.69 -2.13 -3.63
N HIS A 85 2.64 -2.57 -4.90
CA HIS A 85 3.20 -3.84 -5.33
C HIS A 85 4.70 -3.95 -5.00
N ARG A 86 5.49 -2.93 -5.34
CA ARG A 86 6.93 -2.91 -5.03
C ARG A 86 7.22 -2.94 -3.53
N ASN A 87 6.44 -2.28 -2.69
CA ASN A 87 6.69 -2.31 -1.24
C ASN A 87 6.31 -3.67 -0.64
N LEU A 88 5.25 -4.30 -1.14
CA LEU A 88 4.87 -5.66 -0.75
C LEU A 88 5.94 -6.68 -1.16
N GLU A 89 6.49 -6.56 -2.37
CA GLU A 89 7.59 -7.44 -2.83
C GLU A 89 8.85 -7.29 -1.96
N ILE A 90 9.22 -6.06 -1.59
CA ILE A 90 10.34 -5.82 -0.67
C ILE A 90 10.03 -6.36 0.73
N GLU A 91 8.80 -6.19 1.21
CA GLU A 91 8.35 -6.71 2.50
C GLU A 91 8.42 -8.24 2.55
N ASP A 92 8.00 -8.93 1.49
CA ASP A 92 8.07 -10.39 1.38
C ASP A 92 9.53 -10.86 1.34
N ASN A 93 10.40 -10.15 0.64
CA ASN A 93 11.83 -10.41 0.67
C ASN A 93 12.45 -10.22 2.07
N ALA A 94 11.97 -9.25 2.84
CA ALA A 94 12.41 -9.02 4.21
C ALA A 94 11.87 -10.10 5.17
N LEU A 95 10.62 -10.54 4.97
CA LEU A 95 10.05 -11.68 5.71
C LEU A 95 10.85 -12.96 5.51
N ASN A 96 11.16 -13.30 4.26
CA ASN A 96 11.91 -14.53 3.95
C ASN A 96 13.30 -14.53 4.63
N LYS A 97 13.85 -13.34 4.93
CA LYS A 97 15.12 -13.18 5.66
C LYS A 97 14.93 -13.21 7.19
N ILE A 98 13.78 -12.78 7.70
CA ILE A 98 13.50 -12.72 9.14
C ILE A 98 13.05 -14.07 9.70
N GLU A 99 12.35 -14.89 8.90
CA GLU A 99 11.84 -16.21 9.29
C GLU A 99 12.90 -17.11 9.96
N PRO A 100 14.11 -17.33 9.39
CA PRO A 100 15.12 -18.16 10.06
C PRO A 100 15.61 -17.57 11.39
N LEU A 101 15.57 -16.24 11.55
CA LEU A 101 15.94 -15.57 12.80
C LEU A 101 14.81 -15.72 13.84
N GLU A 102 13.55 -15.61 13.45
CA GLU A 102 12.40 -15.82 14.35
C GLU A 102 12.35 -17.25 14.90
N VAL A 103 12.62 -18.25 14.05
CA VAL A 103 12.73 -19.65 14.47
C VAL A 103 13.93 -19.84 15.42
N PHE A 104 15.08 -19.21 15.13
CA PHE A 104 16.25 -19.26 16.00
C PHE A 104 15.98 -18.67 17.39
N PHE A 105 15.28 -17.54 17.45
CA PHE A 105 14.89 -16.89 18.71
C PHE A 105 13.64 -17.51 19.36
N LYS A 106 13.04 -18.55 18.77
CA LYS A 106 11.80 -19.20 19.21
C LYS A 106 10.62 -18.23 19.36
N ILE A 107 10.59 -17.18 18.54
CA ILE A 107 9.50 -16.21 18.47
C ILE A 107 8.32 -16.81 17.69
N ARG A 108 8.62 -17.71 16.75
CA ARG A 108 7.66 -18.36 15.85
C ARG A 108 7.96 -19.85 15.73
N GLU A 109 6.93 -20.68 15.62
CA GLU A 109 7.11 -22.11 15.35
C GLU A 109 7.47 -22.36 13.87
N PRO A 110 8.38 -23.30 13.59
CA PRO A 110 8.66 -23.71 12.21
C PRO A 110 7.39 -24.27 11.56
N ASN A 111 7.05 -23.81 10.35
CA ASN A 111 5.84 -24.14 9.59
C ASN A 111 4.52 -23.48 10.03
N GLU A 112 4.53 -22.51 10.93
CA GLU A 112 3.36 -21.66 11.13
C GLU A 112 3.17 -20.81 9.86
N LYS A 113 2.30 -21.26 8.93
CA LYS A 113 2.03 -20.55 7.69
C LYS A 113 1.51 -19.16 8.04
N ASP A 114 2.20 -18.12 7.55
CA ASP A 114 1.71 -16.75 7.64
C ASP A 114 0.23 -16.70 7.22
N ALA A 115 -0.60 -16.11 8.07
CA ALA A 115 -1.94 -15.71 7.67
C ALA A 115 -1.78 -14.92 6.38
N LYS A 116 -2.30 -15.46 5.27
CA LYS A 116 -2.19 -14.86 3.93
C LYS A 116 -2.49 -13.37 4.04
N ARG A 117 -1.49 -12.54 3.73
CA ARG A 117 -1.64 -11.10 3.83
C ARG A 117 -2.79 -10.66 2.92
N PRO A 118 -3.62 -9.69 3.34
CA PRO A 118 -4.72 -9.18 2.53
C PRO A 118 -4.19 -8.27 1.42
N MET A 119 -3.22 -8.72 0.61
CA MET A 119 -2.73 -8.00 -0.58
C MET A 119 -3.88 -7.63 -1.53
N PHE A 120 -4.89 -8.50 -1.57
CA PHE A 120 -6.09 -8.29 -2.36
C PHE A 120 -6.86 -7.03 -1.93
N GLY A 121 -6.85 -6.67 -0.65
CA GLY A 121 -7.64 -5.57 -0.11
C GLY A 121 -7.26 -4.20 -0.68
N TYR A 122 -5.95 -3.89 -0.74
CA TYR A 122 -5.46 -2.61 -1.25
C TYR A 122 -5.79 -2.42 -2.73
N HIS A 123 -5.44 -3.40 -3.54
CA HIS A 123 -5.64 -3.35 -5.00
C HIS A 123 -7.12 -3.36 -5.37
N ALA A 124 -7.92 -4.24 -4.76
CA ALA A 124 -9.35 -4.30 -5.05
C ALA A 124 -10.05 -2.97 -4.71
N THR A 125 -9.69 -2.34 -3.58
CA THR A 125 -10.29 -1.08 -3.16
C THR A 125 -9.91 0.07 -4.10
N ILE A 126 -8.64 0.18 -4.50
CA ILE A 126 -8.20 1.23 -5.43
C ILE A 126 -8.88 1.05 -6.80
N ILE A 127 -8.97 -0.18 -7.32
CA ILE A 127 -9.67 -0.48 -8.57
C ILE A 127 -11.14 -0.07 -8.46
N LEU A 128 -11.81 -0.46 -7.38
CA LEU A 128 -13.21 -0.13 -7.15
C LEU A 128 -13.44 1.39 -7.10
N LEU A 129 -12.62 2.13 -6.34
CA LEU A 129 -12.70 3.59 -6.26
C LEU A 129 -12.38 4.27 -7.59
N THR A 130 -11.42 3.74 -8.34
CA THR A 130 -11.08 4.26 -9.67
C THR A 130 -12.27 4.13 -10.60
N ILE A 131 -12.88 2.94 -10.68
CA ILE A 131 -14.06 2.68 -11.51
C ILE A 131 -15.21 3.58 -11.07
N ALA A 132 -15.49 3.67 -9.77
CA ALA A 132 -16.54 4.52 -9.23
C ALA A 132 -16.31 6.00 -9.61
N THR A 133 -15.08 6.50 -9.51
CA THR A 133 -14.74 7.88 -9.88
C THR A 133 -14.93 8.12 -11.38
N LEU A 134 -14.52 7.19 -12.23
CA LEU A 134 -14.72 7.29 -13.68
C LEU A 134 -16.20 7.29 -14.04
N ILE A 135 -17.02 6.47 -13.39
CA ILE A 135 -18.48 6.48 -13.54
C ILE A 135 -19.04 7.84 -13.10
N THR A 136 -18.58 8.41 -11.97
CA THR A 136 -19.02 9.74 -11.50
C THR A 136 -18.72 10.85 -12.51
N ILE A 137 -17.57 10.78 -13.18
CA ILE A 137 -17.18 11.74 -14.22
C ILE A 137 -18.14 11.68 -15.40
N TRP A 138 -18.32 10.49 -15.97
CA TRP A 138 -18.96 10.32 -17.29
C TRP A 138 -20.46 10.03 -17.25
N VAL A 139 -20.94 9.29 -16.24
CA VAL A 139 -22.27 8.68 -16.27
C VAL A 139 -23.29 9.46 -15.47
N VAL A 140 -22.91 10.05 -14.33
CA VAL A 140 -23.86 10.76 -13.45
C VAL A 140 -24.53 11.88 -14.26
N PRO A 141 -25.81 11.67 -14.66
CA PRO A 141 -26.52 12.58 -15.54
C PRO A 141 -27.07 13.76 -14.75
N PHE A 142 -27.26 14.86 -15.47
CA PHE A 142 -27.87 16.08 -14.98
C PHE A 142 -29.35 15.81 -14.66
N THR A 143 -29.73 15.92 -13.40
CA THR A 143 -31.14 16.02 -12.96
C THR A 143 -31.30 17.27 -12.13
#